data_AF-A0AAJ8LFJ1-F1
#
_entry.id   AF-A0AAJ8LFJ1-F1
#
_cell.length_a   1.000
_cell.length_b   1.000
_cell.length_c   1.000
_cell.angle_alpha   90.00
_cell.angle_beta   90.00
_cell.angle_gamma   90.00
#
_symmetry.space_group_name_H-M   'P 1'
#
loop_
_entity.id
_entity.type
_entity.pdbx_description
1 polymer ?
#
loop_
_entity_poly.entity_id
_entity_poly.type
_entity_poly.pdbx_seq_one_letter_code
_entity_poly.pdbx_strand_id
1 'polypeptide(L)'
;MESFLQQLSSLPQDLSTIPLPQIDDQEQAAFADAIRGLLTEDPSSSAAARHTVLQAASSIPPRAEFGNPAITWATEDDIVSSGRDAIVRYSSSALSEGVFSAKEWFQALYEASTQRPRLNDVLISWSKLNFDVSSSIGI
;
A
#
# COMPACT_ATOMS: atom_id res chain seq x y z
N MET A 1 2.47 -17.24 -10.50
CA MET A 1 3.04 -15.88 -10.63
C MET A 1 2.81 -15.28 -12.02
N GLU A 2 3.29 -15.89 -13.10
CA GLU A 2 3.23 -15.32 -14.47
C GLU A 2 1.81 -14.97 -14.94
N SER A 3 0.84 -15.86 -14.74
CA SER A 3 -0.57 -15.62 -15.08
C SER A 3 -1.18 -14.42 -14.34
N PHE A 4 -0.75 -14.17 -13.11
CA PHE A 4 -1.21 -13.02 -12.32
C PHE A 4 -0.55 -11.73 -12.81
N LEU A 5 0.75 -11.74 -13.09
CA LEU A 5 1.45 -10.58 -13.67
C LEU A 5 0.86 -10.18 -15.04
N GLN A 6 0.47 -11.15 -15.87
CA GLN A 6 -0.24 -10.87 -17.12
C GLN A 6 -1.59 -10.18 -16.87
N GLN A 7 -2.35 -10.59 -15.84
CA GLN A 7 -3.59 -9.90 -15.48
C GLN A 7 -3.32 -8.46 -15.00
N LEU A 8 -2.26 -8.26 -14.19
CA LEU A 8 -1.87 -6.94 -13.71
C LEU A 8 -1.47 -5.98 -14.82
N SER A 9 -0.98 -6.47 -15.97
CA SER A 9 -0.62 -5.61 -17.11
C SER A 9 -1.81 -4.79 -17.66
N SER A 10 -3.05 -5.24 -17.40
CA SER A 10 -4.26 -4.49 -17.74
C SER A 10 -4.66 -3.44 -16.70
N LEU A 11 -3.93 -3.35 -15.58
CA LEU A 11 -4.15 -2.44 -14.45
C LEU A 11 -5.62 -2.42 -13.96
N PRO A 12 -6.19 -3.59 -13.58
CA PRO A 12 -7.54 -3.64 -13.05
C PRO A 12 -7.66 -2.78 -11.79
N GLN A 13 -8.65 -1.88 -11.74
CA GLN A 13 -8.79 -0.87 -10.68
C GLN A 13 -8.96 -1.47 -9.27
N ASP A 14 -9.38 -2.73 -9.16
CA ASP A 14 -9.52 -3.46 -7.90
C ASP A 14 -9.18 -4.96 -8.10
N LEU A 15 -8.25 -5.46 -7.29
CA LEU A 15 -7.84 -6.88 -7.19
C LEU A 15 -8.56 -7.61 -6.06
N SER A 16 -9.45 -6.96 -5.29
CA SER A 16 -10.22 -7.60 -4.20
C SER A 16 -10.97 -8.87 -4.61
N THR A 17 -11.35 -8.96 -5.89
CA THR A 17 -12.06 -10.09 -6.49
C THR A 17 -11.13 -11.13 -7.13
N ILE A 18 -9.83 -10.80 -7.22
CA ILE A 18 -8.79 -11.64 -7.79
C ILE A 18 -7.98 -12.25 -6.64
N PRO A 19 -7.87 -13.58 -6.54
CA PRO A 19 -7.02 -14.20 -5.52
C PRO A 19 -5.57 -13.72 -5.67
N LEU A 20 -5.08 -13.01 -4.65
CA LEU A 20 -3.67 -12.64 -4.60
C LEU A 20 -2.83 -13.92 -4.47
N PRO A 21 -1.76 -14.07 -5.28
CA PRO A 21 -0.91 -15.25 -5.22
C PRO A 21 -0.17 -15.31 -3.88
N GLN A 22 0.03 -16.51 -3.37
CA GLN A 22 1.07 -16.75 -2.36
C GLN A 22 2.42 -16.72 -3.08
N ILE A 23 3.31 -15.85 -2.63
CA ILE A 23 4.63 -15.63 -3.23
C ILE A 23 5.68 -16.14 -2.25
N ASP A 24 6.49 -17.10 -2.70
CA ASP A 24 7.58 -17.66 -1.90
C ASP A 24 8.67 -16.62 -1.65
N ASP A 25 9.38 -16.71 -0.53
CA ASP A 25 10.44 -15.77 -0.13
C ASP A 25 11.50 -15.55 -1.23
N GLN A 26 11.80 -16.58 -2.01
CA GLN A 26 12.77 -16.53 -3.11
C GLN A 26 12.27 -15.70 -4.31
N GLU A 27 10.95 -15.60 -4.49
CA GLU A 27 10.31 -14.92 -5.61
C GLU A 27 9.87 -13.48 -5.27
N GLN A 28 9.78 -13.13 -3.98
CA GLN A 28 9.28 -11.82 -3.52
C GLN A 28 10.01 -10.63 -4.15
N ALA A 29 11.33 -10.71 -4.29
CA ALA A 29 12.12 -9.63 -4.91
C ALA A 29 11.77 -9.45 -6.39
N ALA A 30 11.70 -10.55 -7.14
CA ALA A 30 11.34 -10.53 -8.56
C ALA A 30 9.89 -10.08 -8.77
N PHE A 31 8.98 -10.52 -7.90
CA PHE A 31 7.59 -10.10 -7.92
C PHE A 31 7.44 -8.60 -7.65
N ALA A 32 8.12 -8.08 -6.62
CA ALA A 32 8.14 -6.65 -6.30
C ALA A 32 8.68 -5.81 -7.46
N ASP A 33 9.77 -6.25 -8.10
CA ASP A 33 10.32 -5.57 -9.29
C ASP A 33 9.34 -5.59 -10.46
N ALA A 34 8.66 -6.72 -10.71
CA ALA A 34 7.69 -6.85 -11.79
C ALA A 34 6.49 -5.90 -11.60
N ILE A 35 5.89 -5.86 -10.40
CA ILE A 35 4.74 -4.97 -10.15
C ILE A 35 5.16 -3.50 -10.05
N ARG A 36 6.40 -3.20 -9.61
CA ARG A 36 6.96 -1.85 -9.64
C ARG A 36 7.19 -1.36 -11.07
N GLY A 37 7.58 -2.27 -11.97
CA GLY A 37 7.72 -1.99 -13.40
C GLY A 37 6.47 -1.34 -14.01
N LEU A 38 5.28 -1.77 -13.55
CA LEU A 38 3.99 -1.25 -13.98
C LEU A 38 3.77 0.24 -13.64
N LEU A 39 4.50 0.80 -12.65
CA LEU A 39 4.47 2.23 -12.33
C LEU A 39 5.52 3.04 -13.09
N THR A 40 6.58 2.41 -13.58
CA THR A 40 7.65 3.09 -14.32
C THR A 40 7.38 3.20 -15.82
N GLU A 41 6.48 2.36 -16.34
CA GLU A 41 6.12 2.36 -17.76
C GLU A 41 5.16 3.51 -18.15
N ASP A 42 4.60 4.23 -17.19
CA ASP A 42 3.76 5.42 -17.43
C ASP A 42 4.16 6.58 -16.48
N PRO A 43 4.73 7.69 -16.99
CA PRO A 43 5.11 8.86 -16.19
C PRO A 43 3.93 9.60 -15.54
N SER A 44 2.70 9.25 -15.94
CA SER A 44 1.44 9.71 -15.36
C SER A 44 0.67 8.59 -14.68
N SER A 45 1.36 7.51 -14.28
CA SER A 45 0.81 6.32 -13.60
C SER A 45 -0.45 6.70 -12.86
N SER A 46 -1.61 6.25 -13.35
CA SER A 46 -2.89 6.74 -12.85
C SER A 46 -3.08 6.36 -11.37
N ALA A 47 -3.96 7.08 -10.67
CA ALA A 47 -4.32 6.71 -9.30
C ALA A 47 -4.81 5.24 -9.21
N ALA A 48 -5.48 4.77 -10.27
CA ALA A 48 -5.87 3.38 -10.43
C ALA A 48 -4.66 2.44 -10.53
N ALA A 49 -3.64 2.76 -11.33
CA ALA A 49 -2.43 1.94 -11.45
C ALA A 49 -1.71 1.79 -10.11
N ARG A 50 -1.54 2.89 -9.36
CA ARG A 50 -1.02 2.87 -7.98
C ARG A 50 -1.85 1.98 -7.08
N HIS A 51 -3.18 2.11 -7.16
CA HIS A 51 -4.09 1.29 -6.38
C HIS A 51 -3.88 -0.20 -6.66
N THR A 52 -3.88 -0.62 -7.92
CA THR A 52 -3.64 -2.01 -8.34
C THR A 52 -2.29 -2.53 -7.85
N VAL A 53 -1.22 -1.76 -8.07
CA VAL A 53 0.14 -2.17 -7.71
C VAL A 53 0.29 -2.30 -6.21
N LEU A 54 -0.26 -1.37 -5.42
CA LEU A 54 -0.20 -1.44 -3.97
C LEU A 54 -1.07 -2.57 -3.39
N GLN A 55 -2.20 -2.88 -4.03
CA GLN A 55 -2.97 -4.07 -3.67
C GLN A 55 -2.16 -5.34 -3.95
N ALA A 56 -1.48 -5.44 -5.11
CA ALA A 56 -0.61 -6.57 -5.40
C ALA A 56 0.57 -6.65 -4.41
N ALA A 57 1.18 -5.52 -4.07
CA ALA A 57 2.26 -5.46 -3.08
C ALA A 57 1.82 -5.93 -1.69
N SER A 58 0.53 -5.83 -1.36
CA SER A 58 0.00 -6.34 -0.08
C SER A 58 0.06 -7.86 0.08
N SER A 59 0.41 -8.60 -0.97
CA SER A 59 0.62 -10.06 -0.92
C SER A 59 2.04 -10.48 -0.52
N ILE A 60 2.95 -9.52 -0.30
CA ILE A 60 4.33 -9.75 0.14
C ILE A 60 4.66 -8.88 1.37
N PRO A 61 5.75 -9.15 2.10
CA PRO A 61 6.21 -8.27 3.17
C PRO A 61 6.45 -6.83 2.70
N PRO A 62 6.34 -5.81 3.59
CA PRO A 62 6.66 -4.43 3.28
C PRO A 62 8.03 -4.25 2.62
N ARG A 63 8.09 -3.45 1.54
CA ARG A 63 9.36 -3.08 0.90
C ARG A 63 9.44 -1.58 0.62
N ALA A 64 10.60 -1.00 0.86
CA ALA A 64 10.81 0.45 0.87
C ALA A 64 10.47 1.13 -0.47
N GLU A 65 10.64 0.43 -1.61
CA GLU A 65 10.32 0.96 -2.94
C GLU A 65 8.84 1.34 -3.12
N PHE A 66 7.94 0.81 -2.29
CA PHE A 66 6.51 1.13 -2.31
C PHE A 66 6.13 2.28 -1.39
N GLY A 67 7.06 2.85 -0.62
CA GLY A 67 6.78 3.94 0.32
C GLY A 67 6.24 5.20 -0.38
N ASN A 68 6.98 5.71 -1.36
CA ASN A 68 6.54 6.88 -2.15
C ASN A 68 5.24 6.60 -2.92
N PRO A 69 5.09 5.49 -3.67
CA PRO A 69 3.82 5.12 -4.26
C PRO A 69 2.64 5.10 -3.28
N ALA A 70 2.84 4.58 -2.06
CA ALA A 70 1.81 4.53 -1.02
C ALA A 70 1.42 5.92 -0.51
N ILE A 71 2.38 6.83 -0.30
CA ILE A 71 2.12 8.22 0.08
C ILE A 71 1.35 8.95 -1.03
N THR A 72 1.82 8.84 -2.28
CA THR A 72 1.13 9.44 -3.43
C THR A 72 -0.30 8.91 -3.51
N TRP A 73 -0.48 7.59 -3.44
CA TRP A 73 -1.81 6.99 -3.41
C TRP A 73 -2.66 7.54 -2.25
N ALA A 74 -2.12 7.69 -1.04
CA ALA A 74 -2.87 8.15 0.13
C ALA A 74 -3.31 9.62 0.03
N THR A 75 -2.60 10.43 -0.76
CA THR A 75 -2.85 11.87 -0.93
C THR A 75 -3.70 12.20 -2.15
N GLU A 76 -4.01 11.23 -3.01
CA GLU A 76 -4.88 11.43 -4.17
C GLU A 76 -6.37 11.47 -3.81
N ASP A 77 -7.21 11.85 -4.78
CA ASP A 77 -8.67 11.78 -4.65
C ASP A 77 -9.14 10.34 -4.41
N ASP A 78 -10.13 10.18 -3.54
CA ASP A 78 -10.50 8.88 -3.00
C ASP A 78 -10.98 7.90 -4.07
N ILE A 79 -10.50 6.67 -3.98
CA ILE A 79 -10.95 5.55 -4.80
C ILE A 79 -11.77 4.65 -3.88
N VAL A 80 -13.09 4.65 -4.06
CA VAL A 80 -14.00 3.75 -3.35
C VAL A 80 -13.82 2.35 -3.94
N SER A 81 -13.02 1.53 -3.26
CA SER A 81 -12.64 0.18 -3.67
C SER A 81 -12.49 -0.71 -2.45
N SER A 82 -12.88 -1.97 -2.58
CA SER A 82 -12.84 -2.93 -1.47
C SER A 82 -11.43 -3.39 -1.13
N GLY A 83 -10.47 -3.31 -2.05
CA GLY A 83 -9.07 -3.59 -1.72
C GLY A 83 -8.30 -2.40 -1.14
N ARG A 84 -8.95 -1.25 -0.85
CA ARG A 84 -8.38 -0.15 -0.04
C ARG A 84 -7.82 -0.65 1.29
N ASP A 85 -8.56 -1.51 1.99
CA ASP A 85 -8.18 -2.02 3.31
C ASP A 85 -6.89 -2.84 3.27
N ALA A 86 -6.62 -3.52 2.16
CA ALA A 86 -5.37 -4.25 1.97
C ALA A 86 -4.17 -3.30 1.90
N ILE A 87 -4.30 -2.21 1.14
CA ILE A 87 -3.27 -1.16 1.04
C ILE A 87 -3.07 -0.45 2.39
N VAL A 88 -4.16 -0.16 3.11
CA VAL A 88 -4.09 0.48 4.44
C VAL A 88 -3.33 -0.41 5.41
N ARG A 89 -3.68 -1.70 5.52
CA ARG A 89 -2.99 -2.66 6.39
C ARG A 89 -1.52 -2.82 6.01
N TYR A 90 -1.22 -2.93 4.72
CA TYR A 90 0.14 -3.02 4.22
C TYR A 90 0.97 -1.79 4.63
N SER A 91 0.45 -0.59 4.36
CA SER A 91 1.15 0.67 4.66
C SER A 91 1.33 0.90 6.16
N SER A 92 0.32 0.56 6.97
CA SER A 92 0.42 0.69 8.43
C SER A 92 1.42 -0.30 9.04
N SER A 93 1.50 -1.53 8.50
CA SER A 93 2.50 -2.51 8.92
C SER A 93 3.90 -2.08 8.52
N ALA A 94 4.07 -1.57 7.29
CA ALA A 94 5.32 -1.02 6.80
C ALA A 94 5.84 0.16 7.66
N LEU A 95 4.95 1.03 8.13
CA LEU A 95 5.27 2.08 9.10
C LEU A 95 5.68 1.51 10.46
N SER A 96 4.97 0.49 10.95
CA SER A 96 5.25 -0.17 12.23
C SER A 96 6.60 -0.89 12.23
N GLU A 97 6.99 -1.44 11.08
CA GLU A 97 8.27 -2.16 10.87
C GLU A 97 9.43 -1.20 10.56
N GLY A 98 9.17 0.10 10.40
CA GLY A 98 10.18 1.08 10.03
C GLY A 98 10.67 1.00 8.58
N VAL A 99 9.98 0.20 7.74
CA VAL A 99 10.26 0.10 6.29
C VAL A 99 9.78 1.36 5.56
N PHE A 100 8.63 1.91 5.97
CA PHE A 100 8.17 3.22 5.52
C PHE A 100 8.59 4.31 6.50
N SER A 101 9.00 5.46 5.99
CA SER A 101 9.43 6.60 6.81
C SER A 101 8.24 7.32 7.42
N ALA A 102 8.05 7.20 8.74
CA ALA A 102 7.03 7.97 9.45
C ALA A 102 7.16 9.49 9.23
N LYS A 103 8.38 9.99 9.08
CA LYS A 103 8.65 11.41 8.78
C LYS A 103 7.99 11.85 7.47
N GLU A 104 8.11 11.05 6.41
CA GLU A 104 7.53 11.38 5.10
C GLU A 104 6.01 11.34 5.14
N TRP A 105 5.43 10.38 5.86
CA TRP A 105 3.97 10.31 6.04
C TRP A 105 3.42 11.49 6.85
N PHE A 106 4.11 11.93 7.90
CA PHE A 106 3.73 13.14 8.64
C PHE A 106 3.91 14.41 7.81
N GLN A 107 4.96 14.48 6.98
CA GLN A 107 5.14 15.61 6.06
C GLN A 107 3.97 15.69 5.07
N ALA A 108 3.56 14.57 4.48
CA ALA A 108 2.41 14.50 3.59
C ALA A 108 1.10 14.93 4.28
N LEU A 109 0.94 14.61 5.57
CA LEU A 109 -0.21 15.07 6.37
C LEU A 109 -0.17 16.59 6.59
N TYR A 110 1.01 17.13 6.90
CA TYR A 110 1.19 18.56 7.12
C TYR A 110 0.96 19.39 5.86
N GLU A 111 1.38 18.86 4.70
CA GLU A 111 1.22 19.52 3.39
C GLU A 111 -0.20 19.39 2.82
N ALA A 112 -1.03 18.50 3.36
CA ALA A 112 -2.40 18.33 2.91
C ALA A 112 -3.25 19.56 3.25
N SER A 113 -3.58 20.35 2.22
CA SER A 113 -4.48 21.51 2.33
C SER A 113 -5.97 21.16 2.45
N THR A 114 -6.31 19.88 2.24
CA THR A 114 -7.68 19.32 2.30
C THR A 114 -7.69 18.00 3.06
N GLN A 115 -8.88 17.54 3.47
CA GLN A 115 -9.01 16.25 4.15
C GLN A 115 -8.57 15.09 3.25
N ARG A 116 -7.60 14.28 3.73
CA ARG A 116 -7.09 13.08 3.04
C ARG A 116 -7.52 11.82 3.81
N PRO A 117 -8.69 11.24 3.50
CA PRO A 117 -9.23 10.14 4.29
C PRO A 117 -8.32 8.89 4.27
N ARG A 118 -7.73 8.55 3.13
CA ARG A 118 -6.80 7.40 3.03
C ARG A 118 -5.53 7.59 3.85
N LEU A 119 -4.95 8.80 3.83
CA LEU A 119 -3.80 9.14 4.65
C LEU A 119 -4.13 9.01 6.14
N ASN A 120 -5.28 9.54 6.57
CA ASN A 120 -5.75 9.42 7.94
C ASN A 120 -5.96 7.95 8.35
N ASP A 121 -6.57 7.12 7.49
CA ASP A 121 -6.79 5.71 7.79
C ASP A 121 -5.49 4.95 8.04
N VAL A 122 -4.45 5.18 7.22
CA VAL A 122 -3.14 4.56 7.41
C VAL A 122 -2.53 4.98 8.74
N LEU A 123 -2.56 6.28 9.06
CA LEU A 123 -1.97 6.81 10.29
C LEU A 123 -2.73 6.35 11.53
N ILE A 124 -4.06 6.27 11.47
CA ILE A 124 -4.89 5.71 12.55
C ILE A 124 -4.60 4.21 12.74
N SER A 125 -4.54 3.44 11.65
CA SER A 125 -4.20 2.01 11.70
C SER A 125 -2.80 1.79 12.29
N TRP A 126 -1.81 2.57 11.83
CA TRP A 126 -0.44 2.53 12.35
C TRP A 126 -0.38 2.89 13.85
N SER A 127 -1.13 3.91 14.28
CA SER A 127 -1.21 4.29 15.69
C SER A 127 -1.75 3.15 16.56
N LYS A 128 -2.81 2.47 16.11
CA LYS A 128 -3.37 1.30 16.83
C LYS A 128 -2.34 0.17 16.97
N LEU A 129 -1.56 -0.10 15.92
CA LEU A 129 -0.52 -1.14 15.97
C LEU A 129 0.60 -0.82 16.97
N ASN A 130 0.87 0.46 17.23
CA ASN A 130 2.05 0.90 18.01
C ASN A 130 1.71 1.37 19.43
N PHE A 131 0.49 1.84 19.69
CA PHE A 131 0.15 2.53 20.94
C PHE A 131 -1.07 1.97 21.68
N ASP A 132 -1.95 1.19 21.02
CA ASP A 132 -3.14 0.58 21.67
C ASP A 132 -2.83 -0.70 22.48
N VAL A 133 -1.57 -0.93 22.84
CA VAL A 133 -1.11 -2.08 23.66
C VAL A 133 -1.64 -2.01 25.11
N SER A 134 -2.43 -0.99 25.47
CA SER A 134 -2.85 -0.71 26.84
C SER A 134 -4.28 -1.15 27.21
N SER A 135 -4.98 -1.97 26.41
CA SER A 135 -6.28 -2.55 26.82
C SER A 135 -6.23 -4.01 27.31
N SER A 136 -5.05 -4.65 27.31
CA SER A 136 -4.92 -6.10 27.59
C SER A 136 -4.20 -6.43 28.91
N ILE A 137 -3.81 -5.43 29.70
CA ILE A 137 -3.33 -5.67 31.07
C ILE A 137 -4.49 -5.35 32.01
N GLY A 138 -5.20 -6.41 32.38
CA GLY A 138 -6.37 -6.35 33.25
C GLY A 138 -6.07 -5.74 34.62
N ILE A 139 -7.04 -4.98 35.10
CA ILE A 139 -7.36 -4.80 36.52
C ILE A 139 -8.63 -5.61 36.77
#